data_AF-A0A370L8E3-F1
#
_entry.id   AF-A0A370L8E3-F1
#
_cell.length_a   1.000
_cell.length_b   1.000
_cell.length_c   1.000
_cell.angle_alpha   90.00
_cell.angle_beta   90.00
_cell.angle_gamma   90.00
#
_symmetry.space_group_name_H-M   'P 1'
#
loop_
_entity.id
_entity.type
_entity.pdbx_description
1 polymer ?
#
loop_
_entity_poly.entity_id
_entity_poly.type
_entity_poly.pdbx_seq_one_letter_code
_entity_poly.pdbx_strand_id
1 'polypeptide(L)' 'MSKKPAPQLSPDMEIARERRLVAMHLQEIEDNPLDTADVAMFEMFEREGWSPDKRRSYIAERALAAGFISAAE' A
#
# COMPACT_ATOMS: atom_id res chain seq x y z
N MET A 1 0.63 18.84 28.99
CA MET A 1 0.80 17.62 28.18
C MET A 1 1.41 18.00 26.84
N SER A 2 2.73 17.85 26.68
CA SER A 2 3.35 18.05 25.37
C SER A 2 2.95 16.88 24.47
N LYS A 3 2.02 17.10 23.54
CA LYS A 3 1.85 16.20 22.41
C LYS A 3 3.18 16.21 21.66
N LYS A 4 3.93 15.11 21.69
CA LYS A 4 5.07 14.94 20.78
C LYS A 4 4.52 15.17 19.36
N PRO A 5 5.12 16.05 18.55
CA PRO A 5 4.67 16.20 17.17
C PRO A 5 4.76 14.83 16.52
N ALA A 6 3.73 14.46 15.76
CA ALA A 6 3.78 13.27 14.92
C ALA A 6 5.07 13.35 14.08
N PRO A 7 5.79 12.23 13.88
CA PRO A 7 6.95 12.24 13.02
C PRO A 7 6.55 12.83 11.67
N GLN A 8 7.15 13.96 11.32
CA GLN A 8 6.93 14.64 10.05
C GLN A 8 7.39 13.68 8.96
N LEU A 9 6.46 13.25 8.11
CA LEU A 9 6.76 12.45 6.93
C LEU A 9 7.66 13.29 6.01
N SER A 10 8.54 12.65 5.25
CA SER A 10 9.25 13.41 4.22
C SER A 10 8.24 13.92 3.18
N PRO A 11 8.52 15.03 2.47
CA PRO A 11 7.63 15.52 1.41
C PRO A 11 7.25 14.43 0.39
N ASP A 12 8.19 13.55 0.06
CA ASP A 12 7.95 12.42 -0.85
C ASP A 12 6.95 11.40 -0.29
N MET A 13 6.99 11.14 1.02
CA MET A 13 6.05 10.24 1.69
C MET A 13 4.66 10.88 1.79
N GLU A 14 4.55 12.19 1.98
CA GLU A 14 3.27 12.91 1.98
C GLU A 14 2.61 12.83 0.59
N ILE A 15 3.38 13.10 -0.47
CA ILE A 15 2.90 12.96 -1.86
C ILE A 15 2.46 11.52 -2.13
N ALA A 16 3.22 10.53 -1.66
CA ALA A 16 2.87 9.13 -1.86
C ALA A 16 1.58 8.75 -1.12
N ARG A 17 1.39 9.25 0.11
CA ARG A 17 0.17 9.06 0.89
C ARG A 17 -1.04 9.68 0.20
N GLU A 18 -0.93 10.91 -0.31
CA GLU A 18 -2.02 11.58 -1.04
C GLU A 18 -2.43 10.77 -2.29
N ARG A 19 -1.44 10.30 -3.06
CA ARG A 19 -1.69 9.44 -4.22
C ARG A 19 -2.40 8.14 -3.84
N ARG A 20 -2.02 7.52 -2.72
CA ARG A 20 -2.70 6.33 -2.21
C ARG A 20 -4.15 6.61 -1.87
N LEU A 21 -4.45 7.70 -1.16
CA LEU A 21 -5.84 8.04 -0.79
C LEU A 21 -6.73 8.27 -2.02
N VAL A 22 -6.20 8.94 -3.05
CA VAL A 22 -6.93 9.10 -4.32
C VAL A 22 -7.18 7.74 -4.98
N ALA A 23 -6.15 6.88 -5.06
CA ALA A 23 -6.30 5.55 -5.64
C ALA A 23 -7.29 4.66 -4.88
N MET A 24 -7.27 4.70 -3.54
CA MET A 24 -8.25 4.00 -2.69
C MET A 24 -9.68 4.42 -3.02
N HIS A 25 -9.93 5.74 -3.15
CA HIS A 25 -11.25 6.25 -3.49
C HIS A 25 -11.69 5.80 -4.89
N LEU A 26 -10.79 5.81 -5.87
CA LEU A 26 -11.10 5.33 -7.22
C LEU A 26 -11.47 3.84 -7.23
N GLN A 27 -10.77 3.01 -6.45
CA GLN A 27 -11.07 1.59 -6.34
C GLN A 27 -12.41 1.32 -5.62
N GLU A 28 -12.76 2.14 -4.64
CA GLU A 28 -14.08 2.08 -3.98
C GLU A 28 -15.23 2.38 -4.95
N ILE A 29 -15.06 3.32 -5.89
CA ILE A 29 -16.05 3.61 -6.94
C ILE A 29 -16.24 2.42 -7.89
N GLU A 30 -15.19 1.59 -8.07
CA GLU A 30 -15.22 0.40 -8.93
C GLU A 30 -15.71 -0.86 -8.20
N ASP A 31 -16.33 -0.71 -7.02
CA ASP A 31 -16.75 -1.83 -6.15
C ASP A 31 -15.58 -2.79 -5.79
N ASN A 32 -14.33 -2.28 -5.82
CA ASN A 32 -13.11 -3.03 -5.50
C ASN A 32 -12.32 -2.38 -4.34
N PRO A 33 -12.93 -2.18 -3.15
CA PRO A 33 -12.25 -1.50 -2.07
C PRO A 33 -11.01 -2.29 -1.62
N LEU A 34 -9.90 -1.57 -1.39
CA LEU A 34 -8.72 -2.17 -0.79
C LEU A 34 -8.99 -2.61 0.64
N ASP A 35 -8.55 -3.81 1.00
CA ASP A 35 -8.66 -4.30 2.37
C ASP A 35 -7.57 -3.70 3.28
N THR A 36 -7.64 -4.02 4.58
CA THR A 36 -6.66 -3.52 5.56
C THR A 36 -5.24 -4.02 5.29
N ALA A 37 -5.08 -5.24 4.77
CA ALA A 37 -3.77 -5.81 4.47
C ALA A 37 -3.14 -5.12 3.24
N ASP A 38 -3.93 -4.80 2.23
CA ASP A 38 -3.50 -4.07 1.05
C ASP A 38 -3.09 -2.63 1.40
N VAL A 39 -3.88 -1.94 2.23
CA VAL A 39 -3.49 -0.60 2.74
C VAL A 39 -2.18 -0.66 3.50
N ALA A 40 -2.01 -1.63 4.41
CA ALA A 40 -0.78 -1.80 5.17
C ALA A 40 0.44 -2.10 4.27
N MET A 41 0.25 -2.84 3.19
CA MET A 41 1.27 -3.13 2.19
C MET A 41 1.71 -1.85 1.46
N PHE A 42 0.77 -1.00 1.03
CA PHE A 42 1.11 0.28 0.40
C PHE A 42 1.82 1.24 1.37
N GLU A 43 1.38 1.30 2.63
CA GLU A 43 2.05 2.09 3.68
C GLU A 43 3.49 1.64 3.93
N MET A 44 3.76 0.33 3.85
CA MET A 44 5.12 -0.20 3.93
C MET A 44 5.99 0.28 2.76
N PHE A 45 5.47 0.26 1.53
CA PHE A 45 6.22 0.72 0.36
C PHE A 45 6.61 2.19 0.43
N GLU A 46 5.71 3.03 0.93
CA GLU A 46 5.94 4.45 1.15
C GLU A 46 6.99 4.67 2.24
N ARG A 47 6.85 3.97 3.38
CA ARG A 47 7.78 4.07 4.51
C ARG A 47 9.20 3.66 4.13
N GLU A 48 9.33 2.62 3.31
CA GLU A 48 10.63 2.08 2.89
C GLU A 48 11.15 2.70 1.60
N GLY A 49 10.43 3.66 1.00
CA GLY A 49 10.85 4.35 -0.22
C GLY A 49 11.04 3.41 -1.42
N TRP A 50 10.25 2.34 -1.52
CA TRP A 50 10.42 1.34 -2.58
C TRP A 50 10.21 1.94 -3.96
N SER A 51 11.05 1.55 -4.93
CA SER A 51 10.85 1.91 -6.33
C SER A 51 9.59 1.24 -6.91
N PRO A 52 8.97 1.81 -7.95
CA PRO A 52 7.81 1.21 -8.60
C PRO A 52 8.03 -0.23 -9.05
N ASP A 53 9.22 -0.56 -9.59
CA ASP A 53 9.53 -1.91 -10.05
C ASP A 53 9.61 -2.91 -8.90
N LYS A 54 10.23 -2.52 -7.77
CA LYS A 54 10.28 -3.39 -6.58
C LYS A 54 8.88 -3.67 -6.03
N ARG A 55 8.00 -2.66 -6.01
CA ARG A 55 6.60 -2.83 -5.59
C ARG A 55 5.87 -3.81 -6.49
N ARG A 56 6.00 -3.66 -7.82
CA ARG A 56 5.36 -4.57 -8.80
C ARG A 56 5.84 -6.01 -8.64
N SER A 57 7.14 -6.23 -8.52
CA SER A 57 7.70 -7.57 -8.30
C SER A 57 7.13 -8.21 -7.04
N TYR A 58 7.10 -7.46 -5.92
CA TYR A 58 6.56 -7.98 -4.66
C TYR A 58 5.06 -8.34 -4.75
N ILE A 59 4.24 -7.48 -5.37
CA ILE A 59 2.81 -7.76 -5.56
C ILE A 59 2.62 -9.00 -6.43
N ALA A 60 3.39 -9.14 -7.51
CA ALA A 60 3.34 -10.31 -8.38
C ALA A 60 3.73 -11.60 -7.64
N GLU A 61 4.82 -11.58 -6.87
CA GLU A 61 5.25 -12.72 -6.04
C GLU A 61 4.17 -13.11 -5.02
N ARG A 62 3.56 -12.13 -4.35
CA ARG A 62 2.50 -12.37 -3.37
C ARG A 62 1.23 -12.92 -4.02
N ALA A 63 0.85 -12.42 -5.20
CA ALA A 63 -0.30 -12.92 -5.95
C ALA A 63 -0.09 -14.36 -6.44
N LEU A 64 1.12 -14.69 -6.92
CA LEU A 64 1.48 -16.06 -7.27
C LEU A 64 1.40 -16.99 -6.06
N ALA A 65 1.91 -16.57 -4.90
CA ALA A 65 1.84 -17.36 -3.67
C ALA A 65 0.39 -17.58 -3.19
N ALA A 66 -0.46 -16.55 -3.27
CA ALA A 66 -1.88 -16.68 -2.91
C ALA A 66 -2.65 -17.60 -3.88
N GLY A 67 -2.38 -17.49 -5.19
CA GLY A 67 -2.95 -18.38 -6.20
C GLY A 67 -2.55 -19.85 -6.03
N PHE A 68 -1.34 -20.11 -5.52
CA PHE A 68 -0.89 -21.46 -5.17
C PHE A 68 -1.64 -22.08 -3.99
N ILE A 69 -2.11 -21.27 -3.04
CA ILE A 69 -2.88 -21.74 -1.88
C ILE A 69 -4.32 -22.07 -2.30
N SER A 70 -4.93 -21.25 -3.15
CA SER A 70 -6.31 -21.47 -3.64
C SER A 70 -6.45 -22.68 -4.60
N ALA A 71 -5.37 -23.13 -5.24
CA ALA A 71 -5.39 -24.30 -6.12
C ALA A 71 -5.20 -25.65 -5.38
N ALA A 72 -4.93 -25.59 -4.07
CA ALA A 72 -4.66 -26.76 -3.22
C ALA A 72 -5.79 -27.07 -2.21
N GLU A 73 -6.90 -26.33 -2.24
CA GLU A 73 -8.14 -26.59 -1.48
C GLU A 73 -9.22 -27.24 -2.38
#